data_AF-A0A3C1E0H4-F1
#
_entry.id   AF-A0A3C1E0H4-F1
#
_cell.length_a   1.000
_cell.length_b   1.000
_cell.length_c   1.000
_cell.angle_alpha   90.00
_cell.angle_beta   90.00
_cell.angle_gamma   90.00
#
_symmetry.space_group_name_H-M   'P 1'
#
loop_
_entity.id
_entity.type
_entity.pdbx_description
1 polymer ?
#
loop_
_entity_poly.entity_id
_entity_poly.type
_entity_poly.pdbx_seq_one_letter_code
_entity_poly.pdbx_strand_id
1 'polypeptide(L)'
;MTVIQHPSAISLGVQGYPLSLRSSVTLRLLAVHAHPDDESSKGAATYAYYRSVGVGVTVVSCTGGERGDIQNEGLAERAAANRDMAGLRRVEMARAQRAIGFEHRWLGYMDSGLPDPDSTEAGDPLPANCFALIPLEISAEP
;
A
#
# COMPACT_ATOMS: atom_id res chain seq x y z
N MET A 1 49.06 -10.31 25.92
CA MET A 1 48.81 -10.40 24.47
C MET A 1 47.52 -9.64 24.20
N THR A 2 47.56 -8.79 23.18
CA THR A 2 46.87 -7.50 23.03
C THR A 2 45.33 -7.54 23.09
N VAL A 3 44.77 -6.66 23.92
CA VAL A 3 43.38 -6.20 23.89
C VAL A 3 43.18 -5.42 22.60
N ILE A 4 42.31 -5.88 21.70
CA ILE A 4 41.92 -5.11 20.52
C ILE A 4 40.97 -4.01 21.01
N GLN A 5 41.54 -2.85 21.29
CA GLN A 5 40.81 -1.60 21.45
C GLN A 5 40.21 -1.21 20.10
N HIS A 6 38.90 -0.90 20.10
CA HIS A 6 38.20 -0.32 18.97
C HIS A 6 38.86 0.99 18.54
N PRO A 7 38.96 1.29 17.22
CA PRO A 7 39.58 2.51 16.73
C PRO A 7 38.73 3.73 17.08
N SER A 8 39.41 4.70 17.69
CA SER A 8 38.96 6.05 18.03
C SER A 8 38.36 6.76 16.82
N ALA A 9 37.19 7.37 17.02
CA ALA A 9 36.59 8.29 16.06
C ALA A 9 37.54 9.49 15.82
N ILE A 10 37.88 9.72 14.56
CA ILE A 10 38.56 10.93 14.12
C ILE A 10 37.59 12.10 14.29
N SER A 11 37.90 12.99 15.24
CA SER A 11 37.17 14.25 15.44
C SER A 11 37.62 15.26 14.37
N LEU A 12 36.91 15.30 13.24
CA LEU A 12 36.94 16.46 12.36
C LEU A 12 36.10 17.56 13.01
N GLY A 13 36.78 18.54 13.60
CA GLY A 13 36.14 19.71 14.19
C GLY A 13 35.45 20.54 13.12
N VAL A 14 34.12 20.48 13.09
CA VAL A 14 33.27 21.52 12.51
C VAL A 14 32.47 22.11 13.66
N GLN A 15 32.76 23.37 13.95
CA GLN A 15 32.09 24.15 14.98
C GLN A 15 30.65 24.42 14.51
N GLY A 16 29.72 23.58 14.96
CA GLY A 16 28.30 23.62 14.57
C GLY A 16 27.40 23.56 15.79
N TYR A 17 26.40 24.44 15.81
CA TYR A 17 25.38 24.66 16.83
C TYR A 17 24.94 23.38 17.59
N PRO A 18 24.71 23.46 18.92
CA PRO A 18 24.15 22.33 19.64
C PRO A 18 22.75 22.05 19.09
N LEU A 19 22.62 20.98 18.31
CA LEU A 19 21.33 20.39 17.98
C LEU A 19 20.78 19.82 19.29
N SER A 20 20.09 20.68 20.02
CA SER A 20 19.13 20.29 21.04
C SER A 20 18.32 19.12 20.48
N LEU A 21 18.37 17.97 21.17
CA LEU A 21 17.65 16.75 20.86
C LEU A 21 16.17 17.11 20.65
N ARG A 22 15.80 17.40 19.41
CA ARG A 22 14.40 17.42 18.99
C ARG A 22 13.91 16.03 19.34
N SER A 23 12.90 15.93 20.21
CA SER A 23 12.11 14.71 20.40
C SER A 23 11.99 14.04 19.04
N SER A 24 12.51 12.82 18.88
CA SER A 24 12.61 12.18 17.57
C SER A 24 11.20 12.03 17.00
N VAL A 25 10.78 12.99 16.15
CA VAL A 25 9.48 12.92 15.50
C VAL A 25 9.55 11.69 14.63
N THR A 26 8.78 10.66 14.99
CA THR A 26 8.67 9.46 14.18
C THR A 26 7.93 9.85 12.92
N LEU A 27 8.62 9.86 11.79
CA LEU A 27 8.00 10.16 10.50
C LEU A 27 7.01 9.05 10.14
N ARG A 28 5.97 9.42 9.40
CA ARG A 28 4.93 8.49 8.93
C ARG A 28 4.66 8.73 7.45
N LEU A 29 4.45 7.64 6.72
CA LEU A 29 4.04 7.63 5.32
C LEU A 29 2.66 7.00 5.19
N LEU A 30 1.74 7.71 4.54
CA LEU A 30 0.44 7.21 4.13
C LEU A 30 0.43 7.06 2.61
N ALA A 31 0.18 5.85 2.11
CA ALA A 31 -0.02 5.60 0.69
C ALA A 31 -1.45 5.14 0.45
N VAL A 32 -2.15 5.77 -0.49
CA VAL A 32 -3.54 5.44 -0.83
C VAL A 32 -3.58 4.91 -2.24
N HIS A 33 -4.19 3.73 -2.41
CA HIS A 33 -4.33 3.04 -3.68
C HIS A 33 -5.79 2.70 -3.96
N ALA A 34 -6.14 2.59 -5.24
CA ALA A 34 -7.50 2.27 -5.63
C ALA A 34 -7.87 0.83 -5.24
N HIS A 35 -6.98 -0.12 -5.51
CA HIS A 35 -7.24 -1.54 -5.32
C HIS A 35 -6.21 -2.18 -4.36
N PRO A 36 -6.46 -3.41 -3.85
CA PRO A 36 -5.36 -4.30 -3.46
C PRO A 36 -4.38 -4.48 -4.63
N ASP A 37 -3.18 -5.01 -4.43
CA ASP A 37 -2.09 -5.20 -5.43
C ASP A 37 -1.40 -3.94 -5.96
N ASP A 38 -2.09 -2.80 -6.02
CA ASP A 38 -1.50 -1.51 -6.42
C ASP A 38 -0.34 -1.14 -5.49
N GLU A 39 -0.44 -1.47 -4.20
CA GLU A 39 0.62 -1.23 -3.22
C GLU A 39 1.87 -2.08 -3.50
N SER A 40 1.65 -3.29 -3.99
CA SER A 40 2.72 -4.25 -4.28
C SER A 40 3.39 -3.92 -5.61
N SER A 41 2.61 -3.58 -6.64
CA SER A 41 3.10 -3.30 -7.99
C SER A 41 3.77 -1.93 -8.12
N LYS A 42 3.30 -0.91 -7.41
CA LYS A 42 3.79 0.48 -7.56
C LYS A 42 4.59 0.98 -6.37
N GLY A 43 4.41 0.41 -5.18
CA GLY A 43 4.88 1.00 -3.93
C GLY A 43 5.81 0.14 -3.07
N ALA A 44 5.89 -1.17 -3.30
CA ALA A 44 6.54 -2.11 -2.39
C ALA A 44 7.97 -1.72 -1.99
N ALA A 45 8.81 -1.36 -2.97
CA ALA A 45 10.20 -0.99 -2.72
C ALA A 45 10.30 0.28 -1.86
N THR A 46 9.44 1.28 -2.11
CA THR A 46 9.38 2.51 -1.33
C THR A 46 8.98 2.24 0.11
N TYR A 47 7.98 1.37 0.33
CA TYR A 47 7.52 1.02 1.67
C TYR A 47 8.59 0.26 2.46
N ALA A 48 9.23 -0.73 1.82
CA ALA A 48 10.32 -1.47 2.42
C ALA A 48 11.49 -0.55 2.81
N TYR A 49 11.83 0.42 1.94
CA TYR A 49 12.85 1.42 2.24
C TYR A 49 12.49 2.27 3.47
N TYR A 50 11.28 2.84 3.51
CA TYR A 50 10.88 3.68 4.64
C TYR A 50 10.78 2.87 5.95
N ARG A 51 10.31 1.63 5.89
CA ARG A 51 10.32 0.71 7.03
C ARG A 51 11.73 0.42 7.54
N SER A 52 12.71 0.26 6.65
CA SER A 52 14.09 -0.04 7.05
C SER A 52 14.79 1.13 7.76
N VAL A 53 14.37 2.37 7.48
CA VAL A 53 14.85 3.58 8.17
C VAL A 53 13.94 4.04 9.32
N GLY A 54 13.05 3.17 9.80
CA GLY A 54 12.25 3.39 11.01
C GLY A 54 10.99 4.23 10.84
N VAL A 55 10.56 4.50 9.60
CA VAL A 55 9.31 5.25 9.32
C VAL A 55 8.10 4.34 9.47
N GLY A 56 7.05 4.85 10.11
CA GLY A 56 5.75 4.16 10.15
C GLY A 56 5.07 4.23 8.78
N VAL A 57 4.69 3.10 8.21
CA VAL A 57 4.02 3.05 6.89
C VAL A 57 2.61 2.50 7.05
N THR A 58 1.62 3.27 6.61
CA THR A 58 0.23 2.83 6.47
C THR A 58 -0.16 2.86 4.99
N VAL A 59 -0.66 1.74 4.49
CA VAL A 59 -1.24 1.61 3.15
C VAL A 59 -2.77 1.61 3.28
N VAL A 60 -3.44 2.30 2.38
CA VAL A 60 -4.90 2.35 2.30
C VAL A 60 -5.33 1.83 0.94
N SER A 61 -6.25 0.87 0.91
CA SER A 61 -6.93 0.45 -0.31
C SER A 61 -8.34 1.01 -0.31
N CYS A 62 -8.71 1.74 -1.36
CA CYS A 62 -10.03 2.34 -1.49
C CYS A 62 -11.12 1.26 -1.59
N THR A 63 -10.86 0.23 -2.40
CA THR A 63 -11.82 -0.82 -2.75
C THR A 63 -11.41 -2.22 -2.29
N GLY A 64 -12.34 -3.18 -2.37
CA GLY A 64 -12.07 -4.61 -2.16
C GLY A 64 -11.46 -5.31 -3.37
N GLY A 65 -11.51 -4.69 -4.56
CA GLY A 65 -10.96 -5.25 -5.78
C GLY A 65 -11.76 -6.40 -6.39
N GLU A 66 -13.06 -6.47 -6.07
CA GLU A 66 -13.98 -7.56 -6.42
C GLU A 66 -14.29 -7.68 -7.92
N ARG A 67 -13.96 -6.66 -8.73
CA ARG A 67 -14.16 -6.68 -10.18
C ARG A 67 -12.85 -6.86 -10.97
N GLY A 68 -11.77 -7.27 -10.30
CA GLY A 68 -10.50 -7.58 -10.93
C GLY A 68 -10.46 -8.98 -11.57
N ASP A 69 -9.55 -9.16 -12.51
CA ASP A 69 -9.32 -10.41 -13.23
C ASP A 69 -8.13 -11.21 -12.67
N ILE A 70 -8.17 -12.53 -12.84
CA ILE A 70 -7.00 -13.39 -12.60
C ILE A 70 -6.10 -13.37 -13.84
N GLN A 71 -4.98 -12.66 -13.73
CA GLN A 71 -3.99 -12.54 -14.81
C GLN A 71 -3.11 -13.79 -14.99
N ASN A 72 -2.93 -14.57 -13.92
CA ASN A 72 -2.13 -15.81 -13.96
C ASN A 72 -3.04 -17.03 -14.06
N GLU A 73 -3.09 -17.66 -15.24
CA GLU A 73 -3.87 -18.88 -15.47
C GLU A 73 -3.46 -20.04 -14.54
N GLY A 74 -2.20 -20.08 -14.12
CA GLY A 74 -1.65 -21.08 -13.21
C GLY A 74 -1.82 -20.76 -11.72
N LEU A 75 -2.64 -19.76 -11.36
CA LEU A 75 -2.88 -19.42 -9.95
C LEU A 75 -3.52 -20.60 -9.20
N ALA A 76 -2.81 -21.14 -8.20
CA ALA A 76 -3.30 -22.26 -7.40
C ALA A 76 -4.64 -21.93 -6.69
N GLU A 77 -4.78 -20.70 -6.20
CA GLU A 77 -6.00 -20.20 -5.54
C GLU A 77 -7.14 -19.77 -6.51
N ARG A 78 -7.09 -20.09 -7.80
CA ARG A 78 -8.11 -19.66 -8.79
C ARG A 78 -9.55 -20.05 -8.41
N ALA A 79 -9.73 -21.22 -7.78
CA ALA A 79 -11.05 -21.62 -7.31
C ALA A 79 -11.59 -20.72 -6.18
N ALA A 80 -10.71 -20.17 -5.33
CA ALA A 80 -11.09 -19.19 -4.31
C ALA A 80 -11.41 -17.84 -4.96
N ALA A 81 -10.59 -17.39 -5.92
CA ALA A 81 -10.83 -16.18 -6.69
C ALA A 81 -12.22 -16.18 -7.36
N ASN A 82 -12.55 -17.28 -8.06
CA ASN A 82 -13.83 -17.42 -8.75
C ASN A 82 -15.04 -17.45 -7.80
N ARG A 83 -14.85 -17.88 -6.55
CA ARG A 83 -15.91 -17.91 -5.54
C ARG A 83 -16.09 -16.55 -4.87
N ASP A 84 -14.98 -15.92 -4.50
CA ASP A 84 -14.93 -14.69 -3.73
C ASP A 84 -13.59 -13.98 -3.97
N MET A 85 -13.57 -13.13 -4.99
CA MET A 85 -12.38 -12.36 -5.35
C MET A 85 -11.93 -11.46 -4.19
N ALA A 86 -12.85 -10.69 -3.61
CA ALA A 86 -12.52 -9.79 -2.49
C ALA A 86 -11.97 -10.56 -1.28
N GLY A 87 -12.52 -11.74 -0.98
CA GLY A 87 -12.02 -12.63 0.06
C GLY A 87 -10.59 -13.08 -0.18
N LEU A 88 -10.26 -13.50 -1.41
CA LEU A 88 -8.89 -13.84 -1.78
C LEU A 88 -7.96 -12.63 -1.65
N ARG A 89 -8.36 -11.46 -2.16
CA ARG A 89 -7.53 -10.25 -2.12
C ARG A 89 -7.25 -9.76 -0.70
N ARG A 90 -8.15 -10.02 0.26
CA ARG A 90 -7.86 -9.79 1.70
C ARG A 90 -6.75 -10.71 2.22
N VAL A 91 -6.72 -11.97 1.80
CA VAL A 91 -5.66 -12.93 2.16
C VAL A 91 -4.33 -12.50 1.53
N GLU A 92 -4.35 -12.07 0.26
CA GLU A 92 -3.19 -11.55 -0.45
C GLU A 92 -2.62 -10.29 0.21
N MET A 93 -3.48 -9.31 0.53
CA MET A 93 -3.07 -8.10 1.26
C MET A 93 -2.43 -8.45 2.62
N ALA A 94 -3.01 -9.39 3.37
CA ALA A 94 -2.41 -9.84 4.63
C ALA A 94 -1.02 -10.49 4.42
N ARG A 95 -0.79 -11.18 3.31
CA ARG A 95 0.54 -11.70 2.93
C ARG A 95 1.49 -10.54 2.58
N ALA A 96 1.05 -9.54 1.81
CA ALA A 96 1.84 -8.37 1.47
C ALA A 96 2.26 -7.55 2.71
N GLN A 97 1.32 -7.32 3.64
CA GLN A 97 1.59 -6.70 4.94
C GLN A 97 2.67 -7.44 5.72
N ARG A 98 2.62 -8.78 5.77
CA ARG A 98 3.64 -9.58 6.46
C ARG A 98 5.00 -9.53 5.77
N ALA A 99 5.02 -9.48 4.44
CA ALA A 99 6.24 -9.45 3.66
C ALA A 99 7.01 -8.12 3.82
N ILE A 100 6.31 -6.98 3.85
CA ILE A 100 6.93 -5.64 3.87
C ILE A 100 6.90 -4.99 5.26
N GLY A 101 5.93 -5.35 6.09
CA GLY A 101 5.77 -4.85 7.46
C GLY A 101 5.01 -3.53 7.58
N PHE A 102 4.15 -3.18 6.62
CA PHE A 102 3.27 -2.00 6.70
C PHE A 102 1.93 -2.29 7.40
N GLU A 103 1.30 -1.26 7.97
CA GLU A 103 -0.09 -1.31 8.42
C GLU A 103 -1.03 -1.10 7.23
N HIS A 104 -2.23 -1.69 7.26
CA HIS A 104 -3.22 -1.54 6.18
C HIS A 104 -4.59 -1.09 6.69
N ARG A 105 -5.31 -0.31 5.87
CA ARG A 105 -6.70 0.08 6.09
C ARG A 105 -7.51 -0.06 4.79
N TRP A 106 -8.76 -0.49 4.92
CA TRP A 106 -9.75 -0.49 3.85
C TRP A 106 -10.63 0.75 3.99
N LEU A 107 -10.84 1.53 2.93
CA LEU A 107 -11.89 2.57 2.94
C LEU A 107 -13.27 1.95 2.74
N GLY A 108 -13.36 0.82 2.02
CA GLY A 108 -14.56 0.00 1.92
C GLY A 108 -15.48 0.35 0.76
N TYR A 109 -15.00 1.08 -0.24
CA TYR A 109 -15.76 1.35 -1.46
C TYR A 109 -15.87 0.10 -2.35
N MET A 110 -16.92 0.07 -3.18
CA MET A 110 -17.10 -0.98 -4.18
C MET A 110 -16.21 -0.69 -5.39
N ASP A 111 -15.48 -1.69 -5.86
CA ASP A 111 -14.67 -1.63 -7.08
C ASP A 111 -15.56 -1.32 -8.29
N SER A 112 -15.13 -0.34 -9.09
CA SER A 112 -15.85 0.10 -10.28
C SER A 112 -15.66 -0.85 -11.45
N GLY A 113 -14.59 -1.63 -11.45
CA GLY A 113 -14.14 -2.37 -12.62
C GLY A 113 -13.66 -1.45 -13.74
N LEU A 114 -13.12 -2.06 -14.79
CA LEU A 114 -12.70 -1.36 -16.00
C LEU A 114 -13.72 -1.66 -17.12
N PRO A 115 -14.38 -0.65 -17.71
CA PRO A 115 -15.22 -0.86 -18.88
C PRO A 115 -14.40 -1.42 -20.04
N ASP A 116 -15.00 -2.33 -20.83
CA ASP A 116 -14.37 -2.85 -22.04
C ASP A 116 -14.22 -1.73 -23.08
N PRO A 117 -12.99 -1.35 -23.47
CA PRO A 117 -12.76 -0.28 -24.42
C PRO A 117 -13.24 -0.60 -25.85
N ASP A 118 -13.41 -1.89 -26.18
CA ASP A 118 -13.82 -2.36 -27.52
C ASP A 118 -15.33 -2.67 -27.60
N SER A 119 -16.05 -2.54 -26.49
CA SER A 119 -17.50 -2.70 -26.45
C SER A 119 -18.21 -1.60 -27.25
N THR A 120 -18.97 -2.01 -28.27
CA THR A 120 -19.83 -1.10 -29.06
C THR A 120 -21.17 -0.79 -28.38
N GLU A 121 -21.54 -1.57 -27.36
CA GLU A 121 -22.60 -1.19 -26.42
C GLU A 121 -22.07 0.01 -25.65
N ALA A 122 -22.77 1.15 -25.71
CA ALA A 122 -22.36 2.37 -25.04
C ALA A 122 -22.09 2.08 -23.56
N GLY A 123 -20.80 2.00 -23.20
CA GLY A 123 -20.26 1.87 -21.84
C GLY A 123 -21.18 1.14 -20.87
N ASP A 124 -21.03 -0.18 -20.77
CA ASP A 124 -21.73 -1.01 -19.79
C ASP A 124 -21.77 -0.25 -18.45
N PRO A 125 -22.95 0.15 -17.96
CA PRO A 125 -23.03 1.18 -16.93
C PRO A 125 -22.28 0.70 -15.69
N LEU A 126 -21.42 1.57 -15.15
CA LEU A 126 -20.68 1.27 -13.94
C LEU A 126 -21.65 0.81 -12.84
N PRO A 127 -21.25 -0.14 -11.97
CA PRO A 127 -22.13 -0.63 -10.92
C PRO A 127 -22.62 0.52 -10.06
N ALA A 128 -23.91 0.48 -9.69
CA ALA A 128 -24.48 1.51 -8.83
C ALA A 128 -23.67 1.61 -7.52
N ASN A 129 -23.40 2.84 -7.08
CA ASN A 129 -22.62 3.13 -5.88
C ASN A 129 -21.16 2.61 -5.90
N CYS A 130 -20.59 2.33 -7.08
CA CYS A 130 -19.17 2.03 -7.18
C CYS A 130 -18.32 3.26 -6.92
N PHE A 131 -17.05 3.04 -6.57
CA PHE A 131 -16.12 4.07 -6.15
C PHE A 131 -16.04 5.26 -7.12
N ALA A 132 -15.99 5.00 -8.43
CA ALA A 132 -15.91 6.03 -9.46
C ALA A 132 -17.19 6.87 -9.61
N LEU A 133 -18.34 6.39 -9.12
CA LEU A 133 -19.62 7.11 -9.19
C LEU A 133 -19.96 7.87 -7.90
N ILE A 134 -19.19 7.72 -6.82
CA ILE A 134 -19.43 8.45 -5.57
C ILE A 134 -18.91 9.88 -5.73
N PRO A 135 -19.75 10.92 -5.54
CA PRO A 135 -19.32 12.30 -5.57
C PRO A 135 -18.18 12.58 -4.60
N LEU A 136 -17.22 13.40 -5.04
CA LEU A 136 -16.05 13.74 -4.24
C LEU A 136 -16.44 14.43 -2.93
N GLU A 137 -17.47 15.27 -2.98
CA GLU A 137 -17.98 16.03 -1.84
C GLU A 137 -18.44 15.11 -0.72
N ILE A 138 -18.97 13.92 -1.03
CA ILE A 138 -19.38 12.91 -0.05
C ILE A 138 -18.16 12.21 0.54
N SER A 139 -17.20 11.83 -0.30
CA SER A 139 -16.02 11.05 0.13
C SER A 139 -15.00 11.88 0.91
N ALA A 140 -15.04 13.21 0.75
CA ALA A 140 -14.09 14.14 1.36
C ALA A 140 -14.65 14.88 2.59
N GLU A 141 -15.87 14.53 3.06
CA GLU A 141 -16.41 15.13 4.30
C GLU A 141 -15.53 14.78 5.52
N PRO A 142 -15.28 15.73 6.45
CA PRO A 142 -14.43 15.53 7.63
C PRO A 142 -15.00 14.62 8.71
#